data_AF-A0A9E3H212-F1
#
_entry.id   AF-A0A9E3H212-F1
#
_cell.length_a   1.000
_cell.length_b   1.000
_cell.length_c   1.000
_cell.angle_alpha   90.00
_cell.angle_beta   90.00
_cell.angle_gamma   90.00
#
_symmetry.space_group_name_H-M   'P 1'
#
loop_
_entity.id
_entity.type
_entity.pdbx_description
1 polymer ?
#
loop_
_entity_poly.entity_id
_entity_poly.type
_entity_poly.pdbx_seq_one_letter_code
_entity_poly.pdbx_strand_id
1 'polypeptide(L)'
;MTEETRTKANELAETLRARGHTEPAEQVGTAAGAVEAVESVFLRGLRDALQSALTAIEAIDPVSATMIDELRLEVDKRLTPHHS
;
A
#
# COMPACT_ATOMS: atom_id res chain seq x y z
N MET A 1 -4.86 -8.88 -5.36
CA MET A 1 -6.30 -9.12 -5.54
C MET A 1 -6.85 -7.96 -6.35
N THR A 2 -7.75 -8.17 -7.31
CA THR A 2 -8.26 -7.04 -8.11
C THR A 2 -9.23 -6.20 -7.27
N GLU A 3 -9.31 -4.91 -7.59
CA GLU A 3 -10.29 -3.97 -6.99
C GLU A 3 -11.72 -4.52 -7.03
N GLU A 4 -12.09 -5.17 -8.13
CA GLU A 4 -13.37 -5.86 -8.28
C GLU A 4 -13.60 -6.96 -7.23
N THR A 5 -12.55 -7.71 -6.88
CA THR A 5 -12.61 -8.78 -5.88
C THR A 5 -12.77 -8.20 -4.48
N ARG A 6 -12.19 -7.03 -4.20
CA ARG A 6 -12.36 -6.28 -2.94
C ARG A 6 -13.79 -5.78 -2.78
N THR A 7 -14.33 -5.14 -3.81
CA THR A 7 -15.72 -4.65 -3.82
C THR A 7 -16.69 -5.80 -3.56
N LYS A 8 -16.53 -6.93 -4.26
CA LYS A 8 -17.36 -8.13 -4.06
C LYS A 8 -17.21 -8.73 -2.66
N ALA A 9 -16.02 -8.73 -2.08
CA ALA A 9 -15.80 -9.22 -0.71
C ALA A 9 -16.47 -8.32 0.33
N ASN A 10 -16.43 -6.99 0.14
CA ASN A 10 -17.12 -6.03 1.00
C ASN A 10 -18.65 -6.16 0.90
N GLU A 11 -19.19 -6.24 -0.32
CA GLU A 11 -20.61 -6.48 -0.58
C GLU A 11 -21.10 -7.80 0.05
N LEU A 12 -20.28 -8.85 -0.02
CA LEU A 12 -20.57 -10.14 0.62
C LEU A 12 -20.57 -10.03 2.14
N ALA A 13 -19.58 -9.34 2.73
CA ALA A 13 -19.52 -9.12 4.18
C ALA A 13 -20.74 -8.32 4.68
N GLU A 14 -21.16 -7.28 3.96
CA GLU A 14 -22.39 -6.54 4.28
C GLU A 14 -23.64 -7.39 4.19
N THR A 15 -23.76 -8.20 3.13
CA THR A 15 -24.89 -9.13 2.96
C THR A 15 -24.95 -10.15 4.10
N LEU A 16 -23.81 -10.66 4.55
CA LEU A 16 -23.71 -11.60 5.67
C LEU A 16 -24.13 -10.95 6.99
N ARG A 17 -23.70 -9.70 7.26
CA ARG A 17 -24.16 -8.95 8.46
C ARG A 17 -25.66 -8.71 8.43
N ALA A 18 -26.22 -8.29 7.29
CA ALA A 18 -27.66 -8.04 7.15
C ALA A 18 -28.51 -9.30 7.41
N ARG A 19 -27.93 -10.49 7.22
CA ARG A 19 -28.57 -11.80 7.48
C ARG A 19 -28.27 -12.36 8.87
N GLY A 20 -27.55 -11.63 9.72
CA GLY A 20 -27.19 -12.07 11.08
C GLY A 20 -26.00 -13.03 11.15
N HIS A 21 -25.25 -13.21 10.06
CA HIS A 21 -24.04 -14.04 10.03
C HIS A 21 -22.80 -13.20 10.37
N THR A 22 -22.68 -12.77 11.62
CA THR A 22 -21.64 -11.83 12.08
C THR A 22 -20.23 -12.40 11.96
N GLU A 23 -19.99 -13.63 12.45
CA GLU A 23 -18.67 -14.26 12.40
C GLU A 23 -18.16 -14.49 10.96
N PRO A 24 -18.96 -15.06 10.03
CA PRO A 24 -18.56 -15.14 8.63
C PRO A 24 -18.27 -13.79 7.97
N ALA A 25 -19.02 -12.74 8.34
CA ALA A 25 -18.78 -11.40 7.81
C ALA A 25 -17.45 -10.81 8.30
N GLU A 26 -17.08 -11.06 9.56
CA GLU A 26 -15.78 -10.65 10.11
C GLU A 26 -14.61 -11.38 9.44
N GLN A 27 -14.76 -12.67 9.18
CA GLN A 27 -13.74 -13.47 8.48
C GLN A 27 -13.50 -12.96 7.05
N VAL A 28 -14.58 -12.65 6.31
CA VAL A 28 -14.48 -12.06 4.96
C VAL A 28 -13.85 -10.67 5.00
N GLY A 29 -14.26 -9.82 5.95
CA GLY A 29 -13.67 -8.47 6.12
C GLY A 29 -12.19 -8.51 6.48
N THR A 30 -11.79 -9.43 7.38
CA THR A 30 -10.39 -9.62 7.77
C THR A 30 -9.54 -10.10 6.59
N ALA A 31 -10.05 -11.07 5.81
CA ALA A 31 -9.35 -11.55 4.62
C ALA A 31 -9.19 -10.45 3.55
N ALA A 32 -10.21 -9.60 3.37
CA ALA A 32 -10.14 -8.46 2.47
C ALA A 32 -9.10 -7.41 2.94
N GLY A 33 -9.10 -7.07 4.23
CA GLY A 33 -8.16 -6.11 4.82
C GLY A 33 -6.72 -6.63 4.91
N ALA A 34 -6.50 -7.93 5.07
CA ALA A 34 -5.17 -8.54 5.09
C ALA A 34 -4.41 -8.32 3.77
N VAL A 35 -5.11 -8.25 2.63
CA VAL A 35 -4.48 -7.98 1.33
C VAL A 35 -4.02 -6.54 1.21
N GLU A 36 -4.81 -5.58 1.69
CA GLU A 36 -4.44 -4.16 1.74
C GLU A 36 -3.21 -3.95 2.65
N ALA A 37 -3.17 -4.66 3.78
CA ALA A 37 -2.00 -4.66 4.65
C ALA A 37 -0.75 -5.20 3.94
N VAL A 38 -0.86 -6.23 3.09
CA VAL A 38 0.27 -6.77 2.32
C VAL A 38 0.77 -5.78 1.27
N GLU A 39 -0.14 -5.14 0.53
CA GLU A 39 0.22 -4.14 -0.48
C GLU A 39 0.88 -2.91 0.16
N SER A 40 0.29 -2.40 1.24
CA SER A 40 0.84 -1.32 2.07
C SER A 40 2.25 -1.63 2.56
N VAL A 41 2.48 -2.83 3.11
CA VAL A 41 3.79 -3.27 3.60
C VAL A 41 4.79 -3.37 2.45
N PHE A 42 4.38 -3.89 1.29
CA PHE A 42 5.24 -3.98 0.11
C PHE A 42 5.65 -2.60 -0.41
N LEU A 43 4.70 -1.69 -0.60
CA LEU A 43 4.95 -0.34 -1.09
C LEU A 43 5.86 0.44 -0.13
N ARG A 44 5.66 0.28 1.18
CA ARG A 44 6.56 0.84 2.20
C ARG A 44 7.97 0.28 2.07
N GLY A 45 8.12 -1.04 1.97
CA GLY A 45 9.43 -1.67 1.81
C GLY A 45 10.16 -1.22 0.53
N LEU A 46 9.42 -1.07 -0.58
CA LEU A 46 9.95 -0.56 -1.84
C LEU A 46 10.39 0.91 -1.71
N ARG A 47 9.59 1.75 -1.03
CA ARG A 47 9.96 3.13 -0.72
C ARG A 47 11.27 3.19 0.06
N ASP A 48 11.38 2.41 1.14
CA ASP A 48 12.56 2.41 2.00
C ASP A 48 13.82 1.96 1.24
N ALA A 49 13.70 0.96 0.37
CA ALA A 49 14.79 0.49 -0.48
C ALA A 49 15.26 1.56 -1.48
N LEU A 50 14.32 2.27 -2.12
CA LEU A 50 14.62 3.35 -3.08
C LEU A 50 15.26 4.56 -2.38
N GLN A 51 14.73 4.96 -1.23
CA GLN A 51 15.31 6.04 -0.40
C GLN A 51 16.75 5.72 0.04
N SER A 52 17.00 4.46 0.40
CA SER A 52 18.34 3.98 0.76
C SER A 52 19.30 4.03 -0.43
N ALA A 53 18.86 3.58 -1.61
CA ALA A 53 19.66 3.63 -2.83
C ALA A 53 19.99 5.07 -3.25
N LEU A 54 19.00 5.97 -3.22
CA LEU A 54 19.18 7.39 -3.52
C LEU A 54 20.19 8.05 -2.57
N THR A 55 20.12 7.73 -1.28
CA THR A 55 21.09 8.21 -0.28
C THR A 55 22.51 7.71 -0.57
N ALA A 56 22.65 6.46 -1.00
CA ALA A 56 23.96 5.92 -1.39
C ALA A 56 24.51 6.61 -2.65
N ILE A 57 23.66 6.91 -3.64
CA ILE A 57 24.06 7.64 -4.86
C ILE A 57 24.50 9.06 -4.49
N GLU A 58 23.75 9.75 -3.63
CA GLU A 58 24.07 11.11 -3.18
C GLU A 58 25.43 11.18 -2.48
N ALA A 59 25.74 10.16 -1.67
CA ALA A 59 27.03 10.06 -0.99
C ALA A 59 28.21 9.84 -1.97
N ILE A 60 27.97 9.22 -3.12
CA ILE A 60 28.97 8.97 -4.16
C ILE A 60 29.12 10.19 -5.08
N ASP A 61 28.01 10.82 -5.47
CA ASP A 61 27.97 11.99 -6.34
C ASP A 61 27.12 13.13 -5.75
N PRO A 62 27.73 14.00 -4.93
CA PRO A 62 27.03 15.13 -4.33
C PRO A 62 26.53 16.16 -5.34
N VAL A 63 27.05 16.19 -6.58
CA VAL A 63 26.59 17.13 -7.63
C VAL A 63 25.16 16.79 -8.05
N SER A 64 24.75 15.53 -7.89
CA SER A 64 23.42 15.04 -8.22
C SER A 64 22.36 15.32 -7.14
N ALA A 65 22.70 15.98 -6.02
CA ALA A 65 21.82 16.18 -4.86
C ALA A 65 20.42 16.73 -5.22
N THR A 66 20.35 17.78 -6.05
CA THR A 66 19.07 18.36 -6.47
C THR A 66 18.19 17.38 -7.24
N MET A 67 18.79 16.60 -8.16
CA MET A 67 18.06 15.56 -8.90
C MET A 67 17.61 14.42 -7.98
N ILE A 68 18.42 14.06 -7.00
CA ILE A 68 18.09 13.05 -6.00
C ILE A 68 16.89 13.51 -5.15
N ASP A 69 16.84 14.77 -4.75
CA ASP A 69 15.70 15.31 -4.01
C ASP A 69 14.40 15.29 -4.83
N GLU A 70 14.46 15.57 -6.13
CA GLU A 70 13.31 15.41 -7.04
C GLU A 70 12.85 13.96 -7.13
N LEU A 71 13.80 13.01 -7.22
CA LEU A 71 13.49 11.58 -7.25
C LEU A 71 12.89 11.09 -5.92
N ARG A 72 13.39 11.57 -4.78
CA ARG A 72 12.80 11.29 -3.45
C ARG A 72 11.34 11.75 -3.39
N LEU A 73 11.06 12.96 -3.88
CA LEU A 73 9.70 13.50 -3.93
C LEU A 73 8.79 12.64 -4.81
N GLU A 74 9.28 12.18 -5.97
CA GLU A 74 8.50 11.34 -6.87
C GLU A 74 8.23 9.93 -6.31
N VAL A 75 9.22 9.33 -5.65
CA VAL A 75 9.07 8.07 -4.90
C VAL A 75 8.00 8.21 -3.83
N ASP A 76 8.04 9.28 -3.05
CA ASP A 76 7.08 9.53 -1.98
C ASP A 76 5.66 9.75 -2.52
N LYS A 77 5.51 10.48 -3.63
CA LYS A 77 4.22 10.69 -4.29
C LYS A 77 3.59 9.38 -4.77
N ARG A 78 4.38 8.47 -5.34
CA ARG A 78 3.87 7.23 -5.96
C ARG A 78 3.66 6.09 -4.98
N LEU A 79 4.43 6.04 -3.90
CA LEU A 79 4.48 4.89 -3.00
C LEU A 79 3.90 5.16 -1.61
N THR A 80 3.45 6.39 -1.32
CA THR A 80 2.66 6.66 -0.12
C THR A 80 1.22 6.25 -0.38
N PRO A 81 0.64 5.30 0.38
CA PRO A 81 -0.75 4.90 0.16
C PRO A 81 -1.69 6.10 0.35
N HIS A 82 -2.45 6.43 -0.70
CA HIS A 82 -3.52 7.41 -0.63
C HIS A 82 -4.71 6.77 0.07
N HIS A 83 -5.01 7.19 1.31
CA HIS A 83 -6.30 6.88 1.92
C HIS A 83 -7.40 7.53 1.06
N SER A 84 -8.09 6.72 0.25
CA SER A 84 -9.29 7.10 -0.51
C SER A 84 -10.46 6.26 -0.04
#